data_AF-A0A2W6E9N3-F1
#
_entry.id   AF-A0A2W6E9N3-F1
#
_cell.length_a   1.000
_cell.length_b   1.000
_cell.length_c   1.000
_cell.angle_alpha   90.00
_cell.angle_beta   90.00
_cell.angle_gamma   90.00
#
_symmetry.space_group_name_H-M   'P 1'
#
loop_
_entity.id
_entity.type
_entity.pdbx_description
1 polymer ?
#
loop_
_entity_poly.entity_id
_entity_poly.type
_entity_poly.pdbx_seq_one_letter_code
_entity_poly.pdbx_strand_id
1 'polypeptide(L)'
;MSLGHRIRALFPGCDVLSDAATAAPSFVAGALGELAPSYVRLPGRTLYVARRGEVAVDRVICGLADTRGAKKPELLPTDQNNADLVLALADGRTAVGDAATHRRLRNVLLTLWWRVAASFNRKLGIATMGLFALLGLGTVLFASVGGFSWGDALYLTLLDAAGAAQPESALSTIDKVTQTMVTIVGISIIPVVTATVVDAVVSSRLTTALGRPRPIAGHVVVVGLGNVGTRVVGLLHDLGVPVVCVESDESARGVALARRIGVPIVFGDASREDTLRAAYLGTSRALVAVTNNDVTNLEAALHGRAMREDLRVVLRLLDSDFAERVQRNFGITISRSVSYLAAPQFAAAMLGRQVLGTIPVGRRVLLIAEVPIHAGSQLEGVASHTVNAPRQAQVIALHRHSTGTFQLPPPEDHLLVSGDRLVVLATRAGLGRILTRSVATSIPPP
;
A
#
# COMPACT_ATOMS: atom_id res chain seq x y z
N MET A 1 -3.32 14.01 6.06
CA MET A 1 -2.86 14.96 5.03
C MET A 1 -1.43 14.63 4.62
N SER A 2 -1.11 14.65 3.33
CA SER A 2 0.24 14.35 2.83
C SER A 2 1.19 15.54 3.05
N LEU A 3 2.50 15.29 3.14
CA LEU A 3 3.53 16.33 3.23
C LEU A 3 3.41 17.36 2.09
N GLY A 4 3.09 16.91 0.88
CA GLY A 4 2.90 17.78 -0.29
C GLY A 4 1.77 18.80 -0.13
N HIS A 5 0.72 18.48 0.63
CA HIS A 5 -0.37 19.43 0.90
C HIS A 5 0.08 20.57 1.83
N ARG A 6 0.95 20.28 2.81
CA ARG A 6 1.55 21.28 3.69
C ARG A 6 2.56 22.17 2.97
N ILE A 7 3.37 21.59 2.08
CA ILE A 7 4.34 22.35 1.29
C ILE A 7 3.62 23.28 0.30
N ARG A 8 2.55 22.83 -0.35
CA ARG A 8 1.76 23.67 -1.26
C ARG A 8 1.03 24.81 -0.55
N ALA A 9 0.69 24.64 0.73
CA ALA A 9 0.15 25.71 1.56
C ALA A 9 1.22 26.74 1.99
N LEU A 10 2.49 26.33 2.11
CA LEU A 10 3.62 27.20 2.44
C LEU A 10 4.22 27.93 1.22
N PHE A 11 4.15 27.32 0.03
CA PHE A 11 4.70 27.88 -1.21
C PHE A 11 3.64 27.88 -2.32
N PRO A 12 2.86 28.97 -2.46
CA PRO A 12 1.93 29.14 -3.57
C PRO A 12 2.67 29.07 -4.91
N GLY A 13 2.30 28.10 -5.77
CA GLY A 13 2.97 27.87 -7.06
C GLY A 13 3.97 26.72 -7.10
N CYS A 14 4.23 26.03 -5.98
CA CYS A 14 5.05 24.80 -5.97
C CYS A 14 4.20 23.53 -6.16
N ASP A 15 4.55 22.73 -7.17
CA ASP A 15 3.99 21.41 -7.41
C ASP A 15 4.85 20.31 -6.79
N VAL A 16 4.33 19.71 -5.70
CA VAL A 16 4.97 18.54 -5.07
C VAL A 16 4.42 17.28 -5.71
N LEU A 17 5.18 16.73 -6.65
CA LEU A 17 4.93 15.42 -7.24
C LEU A 17 5.66 14.33 -6.45
N SER A 18 5.11 13.12 -6.47
CA SER A 18 5.70 11.97 -5.79
C SER A 18 5.78 10.83 -6.78
N ASP A 19 7.01 10.39 -7.11
CA ASP A 19 7.26 9.35 -8.12
C ASP A 19 6.41 8.10 -7.88
N ALA A 20 6.31 7.66 -6.63
CA ALA A 20 5.48 6.53 -6.25
C ALA A 20 3.97 6.77 -6.45
N ALA A 21 3.47 7.99 -6.17
CA ALA A 21 2.07 8.33 -6.41
C ALA A 21 1.75 8.49 -7.90
N THR A 22 2.75 8.90 -8.68
CA THR A 22 2.69 9.05 -10.14
C THR A 22 2.72 7.69 -10.83
N ALA A 23 3.55 6.75 -10.35
CA ALA A 23 3.76 5.45 -10.98
C ALA A 23 2.74 4.37 -10.57
N ALA A 24 2.30 4.34 -9.30
CA ALA A 24 1.32 3.37 -8.77
C ALA A 24 0.08 3.14 -9.67
N PRO A 25 -0.62 4.19 -10.13
CA PRO A 25 -1.36 4.21 -11.38
C PRO A 25 -1.12 3.07 -12.39
N SER A 26 0.05 3.06 -13.03
CA SER A 26 0.37 2.15 -14.13
C SER A 26 0.54 0.71 -13.65
N PHE A 27 0.93 0.49 -12.39
CA PHE A 27 1.01 -0.85 -11.80
C PHE A 27 -0.38 -1.45 -11.58
N VAL A 28 -1.35 -0.65 -11.11
CA VAL A 28 -2.75 -1.06 -10.96
C VAL A 28 -3.37 -1.39 -12.32
N ALA A 29 -3.13 -0.53 -13.30
CA ALA A 29 -3.53 -0.75 -14.68
C ALA A 29 -3.07 -2.12 -15.21
N GLY A 30 -1.78 -2.35 -15.04
CA GLY A 30 -1.16 -3.59 -15.44
C GLY A 30 -1.76 -4.80 -14.73
N ALA A 31 -2.03 -4.71 -13.43
CA ALA A 31 -2.63 -5.81 -12.67
C ALA A 31 -4.02 -6.17 -13.20
N LEU A 32 -4.81 -5.16 -13.55
CA LEU A 32 -6.17 -5.36 -14.05
C LEU A 32 -6.21 -5.78 -15.53
N GLY A 33 -5.10 -5.67 -16.26
CA GLY A 33 -5.04 -5.97 -17.69
C GLY A 33 -5.64 -4.88 -18.56
N GLU A 34 -5.79 -3.69 -17.99
CA GLU A 34 -6.19 -2.49 -18.72
C GLU A 34 -4.92 -1.76 -19.15
N LEU A 35 -4.85 -1.40 -20.44
CA LEU A 35 -3.87 -0.43 -20.92
C LEU A 35 -4.25 0.94 -20.34
N ALA A 36 -3.89 1.17 -19.07
CA ALA A 36 -4.25 2.32 -18.24
C ALA A 36 -5.78 2.51 -18.05
N PRO A 37 -6.37 2.13 -16.91
CA PRO A 37 -7.57 2.80 -16.44
C PRO A 37 -7.14 4.26 -16.37
N SER A 38 -7.79 5.12 -17.15
CA SER A 38 -7.41 6.52 -17.17
C SER A 38 -8.02 7.19 -15.96
N TYR A 39 -7.49 6.84 -14.78
CA TYR A 39 -7.86 7.51 -13.56
C TYR A 39 -7.21 8.89 -13.56
N VAL A 40 -7.99 9.88 -13.11
CA VAL A 40 -7.48 11.21 -12.87
C VAL A 40 -7.74 11.55 -11.42
N ARG A 41 -6.66 11.92 -10.75
CA ARG A 41 -6.71 12.30 -9.34
C ARG A 41 -6.96 13.80 -9.24
N LEU A 42 -8.12 14.12 -8.70
CA LEU A 42 -8.50 15.48 -8.35
C LEU A 42 -8.26 15.70 -6.84
N PRO A 43 -8.22 16.95 -6.34
CA PRO A 43 -8.03 17.23 -4.93
C PRO A 43 -9.03 16.46 -4.05
N GLY A 44 -8.54 15.42 -3.35
CA GLY A 44 -9.33 14.59 -2.44
C GLY A 44 -10.24 13.53 -3.08
N ARG A 45 -10.24 13.36 -4.41
CA ARG A 45 -11.11 12.40 -5.12
C ARG A 45 -10.38 11.69 -6.26
N THR A 46 -10.65 10.41 -6.48
CA THR A 46 -10.10 9.63 -7.60
C THR A 46 -11.22 9.34 -8.58
N LEU A 47 -11.08 9.79 -9.82
CA LEU A 47 -11.97 9.42 -10.92
C LEU A 47 -11.34 8.27 -11.68
N TYR A 48 -12.14 7.33 -12.19
CA TYR A 48 -11.68 6.22 -13.03
C TYR A 48 -12.63 5.98 -14.19
N VAL A 49 -12.10 5.40 -15.27
CA VAL A 49 -12.89 4.98 -16.43
C VAL A 49 -13.42 3.58 -16.19
N ALA A 50 -14.71 3.37 -16.43
CA ALA A 50 -15.35 2.07 -16.29
C ALA A 50 -16.47 1.90 -17.31
N ARG A 51 -16.99 0.68 -17.46
CA ARG A 51 -18.20 0.45 -18.25
C ARG A 51 -19.43 0.87 -17.45
N ARG A 52 -20.44 1.45 -18.12
CA ARG A 52 -21.68 1.91 -17.48
C ARG A 52 -22.38 0.84 -16.64
N GLY A 53 -22.32 -0.43 -17.06
CA GLY A 53 -22.93 -1.55 -16.33
C GLY A 53 -22.20 -2.01 -15.07
N GLU A 54 -20.97 -1.55 -14.84
CA GLU A 54 -20.12 -1.95 -13.70
C GLU A 54 -20.15 -0.92 -12.56
N VAL A 55 -20.84 0.22 -12.75
CA VAL A 55 -20.83 1.35 -11.84
C VAL A 55 -22.25 1.75 -11.47
N ALA A 56 -22.51 1.99 -10.18
CA ALA A 56 -23.77 2.52 -9.70
C ALA A 56 -24.09 3.91 -10.29
N VAL A 57 -25.36 4.18 -10.57
CA VAL A 57 -25.82 5.37 -11.32
C VAL A 57 -25.41 6.69 -10.65
N ASP A 58 -25.41 6.73 -9.32
CA ASP A 58 -25.05 7.87 -8.48
C ASP A 58 -23.54 8.20 -8.48
N ARG A 59 -22.71 7.27 -8.95
CA ARG A 59 -21.25 7.44 -9.00
C ARG A 59 -20.74 7.89 -10.36
N VAL A 60 -21.59 7.87 -11.37
CA VAL A 60 -21.22 8.31 -12.71
C VAL A 60 -21.21 9.83 -12.75
N ILE A 61 -20.03 10.39 -12.99
CA ILE A 61 -19.84 11.84 -13.17
C ILE A 61 -20.24 12.23 -14.59
N CYS A 62 -19.77 11.49 -15.59
CA CYS A 62 -20.15 11.71 -16.99
C CYS A 62 -19.89 10.47 -17.87
N GLY A 63 -20.60 10.38 -18.98
CA GLY A 63 -20.36 9.48 -20.10
C GLY A 63 -19.20 9.96 -20.96
N LEU A 64 -18.26 9.06 -21.21
CA LEU A 64 -17.04 9.32 -21.98
C LEU A 64 -17.25 9.03 -23.46
N ALA A 65 -17.86 7.88 -23.76
CA ALA A 65 -18.06 7.44 -25.12
C ALA A 65 -19.15 6.38 -25.25
N ASP A 66 -19.66 6.22 -26.48
CA ASP A 66 -20.38 5.03 -26.92
C ASP A 66 -19.52 4.27 -27.96
N THR A 67 -19.13 3.04 -27.62
CA THR A 67 -18.35 2.14 -28.47
C THR A 67 -19.17 1.01 -29.10
N ARG A 68 -20.48 0.93 -28.84
CA ARG A 68 -21.35 -0.18 -29.28
C ARG A 68 -21.78 -0.09 -30.75
N GLY A 69 -21.76 1.10 -31.35
CA GLY A 69 -22.48 1.38 -32.60
C GLY A 69 -21.69 1.50 -33.91
N ALA A 70 -20.36 1.68 -33.93
CA ALA A 70 -19.65 1.93 -35.20
C ALA A 70 -18.13 1.68 -35.18
N LYS A 71 -17.51 1.58 -36.38
CA LYS A 71 -16.04 1.56 -36.62
C LYS A 71 -15.27 2.73 -35.97
N LYS A 72 -15.95 3.77 -35.49
CA LYS A 72 -15.38 4.92 -34.75
C LYS A 72 -16.22 5.20 -33.50
N PRO A 73 -15.62 5.26 -32.30
CA PRO A 73 -16.35 5.57 -31.07
C PRO A 73 -16.83 7.03 -31.05
N GLU A 74 -18.06 7.23 -30.60
CA GLU A 74 -18.64 8.56 -30.36
C GLU A 74 -18.18 9.05 -28.98
N LEU A 75 -17.52 10.21 -28.91
CA LEU A 75 -17.01 10.79 -27.66
C LEU A 75 -17.99 11.82 -27.12
N LEU A 76 -18.16 11.87 -25.78
CA LEU A 76 -19.05 12.80 -25.08
C LEU A 76 -20.45 12.87 -25.72
N PRO A 77 -21.19 11.74 -25.74
CA PRO A 77 -22.49 11.67 -26.40
C PRO A 77 -23.48 12.68 -25.80
N THR A 78 -24.39 13.18 -26.63
CA THR A 78 -25.38 14.18 -26.22
C THR A 78 -26.33 13.65 -25.14
N ASP A 79 -26.68 12.36 -25.21
CA ASP A 79 -27.37 11.64 -24.15
C ASP A 79 -26.37 10.82 -23.33
N GLN A 80 -26.23 11.19 -22.06
CA GLN A 80 -25.34 10.56 -21.09
C GLN A 80 -25.70 9.10 -20.79
N ASN A 81 -26.96 8.71 -20.96
CA ASN A 81 -27.41 7.33 -20.76
C ASN A 81 -26.96 6.39 -21.89
N ASN A 82 -26.59 6.95 -23.05
CA ASN A 82 -26.17 6.16 -24.20
C ASN A 82 -24.67 5.82 -24.19
N ALA A 83 -23.90 6.41 -23.27
CA ALA A 83 -22.48 6.11 -23.10
C ALA A 83 -22.26 4.71 -22.51
N ASP A 84 -21.42 3.89 -23.15
CA ASP A 84 -21.01 2.59 -22.63
C ASP A 84 -19.75 2.69 -21.75
N LEU A 85 -18.91 3.70 -21.98
CA LEU A 85 -17.79 4.09 -21.14
C LEU A 85 -18.15 5.33 -20.33
N VAL A 86 -17.89 5.30 -19.03
CA VAL A 86 -18.20 6.37 -18.08
C VAL A 86 -16.99 6.73 -17.21
N LEU A 87 -16.95 7.98 -16.75
CA LEU A 87 -16.06 8.47 -15.71
C LEU A 87 -16.80 8.39 -14.38
N ALA A 88 -16.25 7.62 -13.44
CA ALA A 88 -16.88 7.31 -12.17
C ALA A 88 -16.03 7.75 -10.98
N LEU A 89 -16.66 8.06 -9.85
CA LEU A 89 -16.00 8.35 -8.59
C LEU A 89 -15.65 7.05 -7.84
N ALA A 90 -14.40 6.92 -7.39
CA ALA A 90 -13.99 5.86 -6.48
C ALA A 90 -14.24 6.29 -5.02
N ASP A 91 -15.20 5.66 -4.34
CA ASP A 91 -15.60 5.98 -2.95
C ASP A 91 -15.38 4.81 -1.95
N GLY A 92 -14.85 3.67 -2.39
CA GLY A 92 -14.51 2.54 -1.53
C GLY A 92 -15.68 1.74 -0.94
N ARG A 93 -16.91 1.89 -1.44
CA ARG A 93 -18.04 1.03 -1.04
C ARG A 93 -18.38 0.03 -2.13
N THR A 94 -18.26 -1.27 -1.83
CA THR A 94 -18.82 -2.34 -2.65
C THR A 94 -20.34 -2.23 -2.72
N ALA A 95 -20.95 -2.55 -3.86
CA ALA A 95 -22.38 -2.85 -3.97
C ALA A 95 -22.75 -4.21 -3.34
N VAL A 96 -21.85 -4.80 -2.56
CA VAL A 96 -22.04 -6.09 -1.88
C VAL A 96 -21.58 -5.93 -0.44
N GLY A 97 -22.56 -5.91 0.47
CA GLY A 97 -22.42 -6.37 1.85
C GLY A 97 -21.89 -5.37 2.87
N ASP A 98 -22.81 -4.61 3.46
CA ASP A 98 -22.67 -4.03 4.80
C ASP A 98 -22.31 -5.10 5.84
N ALA A 99 -21.06 -5.16 6.28
CA ALA A 99 -20.67 -5.85 7.52
C ALA A 99 -19.22 -5.52 7.94
N ALA A 100 -18.90 -4.27 8.23
CA ALA A 100 -17.62 -3.95 8.89
C ALA A 100 -17.69 -2.75 9.84
N THR A 101 -18.82 -2.57 10.51
CA THR A 101 -19.03 -1.50 11.50
C THR A 101 -18.99 -2.04 12.91
N HIS A 102 -18.05 -2.90 13.28
CA HIS A 102 -17.74 -3.15 14.71
C HIS A 102 -16.37 -3.84 14.86
N ARG A 103 -15.31 -3.05 15.06
CA ARG A 103 -14.14 -3.46 15.88
C ARG A 103 -13.20 -2.29 16.20
N ARG A 104 -13.78 -1.18 16.64
CA ARG A 104 -13.10 -0.17 17.45
C ARG A 104 -13.16 -0.67 18.89
N LEU A 105 -12.08 -1.28 19.42
CA LEU A 105 -11.78 -1.36 20.87
C LEU A 105 -10.54 -2.20 21.27
N ARG A 106 -9.62 -2.58 20.36
CA ARG A 106 -8.48 -3.46 20.74
C ARG A 106 -7.10 -2.91 20.41
N ASN A 107 -6.86 -1.61 20.65
CA ASN A 107 -5.54 -0.97 20.45
C ASN A 107 -4.88 -0.45 21.74
N VAL A 108 -5.27 -0.96 22.91
CA VAL A 108 -4.62 -0.60 24.19
C VAL A 108 -3.57 -1.63 24.63
N LEU A 109 -3.73 -2.90 24.24
CA LEU A 109 -2.86 -3.99 24.70
C LEU A 109 -1.50 -4.08 23.96
N LEU A 110 -1.42 -3.61 22.71
CA LEU A 110 -0.18 -3.67 21.91
C LEU A 110 0.83 -2.56 22.26
N THR A 111 0.35 -1.41 22.78
CA THR A 111 1.22 -0.34 23.29
C THR A 111 1.80 -0.65 24.67
N LEU A 112 1.29 -1.67 25.36
CA LEU A 112 1.81 -2.12 26.66
C LEU A 112 3.04 -3.02 26.50
N TRP A 113 3.03 -3.91 25.49
CA TRP A 113 4.12 -4.88 25.25
C TRP A 113 5.44 -4.23 24.85
N TRP A 114 5.41 -3.15 24.07
CA TRP A 114 6.62 -2.41 23.71
C TRP A 114 7.28 -1.70 24.91
N ARG A 115 6.51 -1.37 25.96
CA ARG A 115 7.07 -0.80 27.21
C ARG A 115 7.70 -1.89 28.11
N VAL A 116 7.32 -3.15 27.93
CA VAL A 116 7.90 -4.30 28.67
C VAL A 116 9.23 -4.73 28.05
N ALA A 117 9.35 -4.75 26.71
CA ALA A 117 10.57 -5.14 26.02
C ALA A 117 11.76 -4.19 26.29
N ALA A 118 11.51 -2.88 26.41
CA ALA A 118 12.55 -1.89 26.73
C ALA A 118 13.04 -1.95 28.21
N SER A 119 12.35 -2.70 29.08
CA SER A 119 12.66 -2.80 30.52
C SER A 119 13.49 -4.04 30.89
N PHE A 120 13.81 -4.91 29.93
CA PHE A 120 14.30 -6.26 30.19
C PHE A 120 15.80 -6.34 30.55
N ASN A 121 16.62 -5.40 30.06
CA ASN A 121 18.09 -5.52 30.19
C ASN A 121 18.61 -5.21 31.63
N ARG A 122 17.99 -4.28 32.34
CA ARG A 122 18.41 -3.90 33.71
C ARG A 122 17.89 -4.85 34.79
N LYS A 123 16.69 -5.41 34.62
CA LYS A 123 16.10 -6.35 35.59
C LYS A 123 16.72 -7.73 35.52
N LEU A 124 17.12 -8.18 34.33
CA LEU A 124 17.82 -9.45 34.15
C LEU A 124 19.17 -9.47 34.88
N GLY A 125 19.94 -8.37 34.80
CA GLY A 125 21.21 -8.23 35.53
C GLY A 125 21.06 -8.25 37.06
N ILE A 126 19.98 -7.69 37.60
CA ILE A 126 19.69 -7.72 39.04
C ILE A 126 19.27 -9.13 39.47
N ALA A 127 18.45 -9.81 38.66
CA ALA A 127 18.01 -11.18 38.94
C ALA A 127 19.18 -12.18 38.89
N THR A 128 20.08 -12.08 37.90
CA THR A 128 21.28 -12.93 37.83
C THR A 128 22.21 -12.69 39.01
N MET A 129 22.44 -11.43 39.38
CA MET A 129 23.26 -11.08 40.56
C MET A 129 22.64 -11.60 41.87
N GLY A 130 21.32 -11.50 42.02
CA GLY A 130 20.59 -12.06 43.16
C GLY A 130 20.71 -13.59 43.27
N LEU A 131 20.65 -14.30 42.15
CA LEU A 131 20.82 -15.75 42.10
C LEU A 131 22.22 -16.17 42.56
N PHE A 132 23.28 -15.52 42.07
CA PHE A 132 24.65 -15.83 42.50
C PHE A 132 24.87 -15.56 43.99
N ALA A 133 24.27 -14.50 44.54
CA ALA A 133 24.33 -14.22 45.97
C ALA A 133 23.65 -15.31 46.82
N LEU A 134 22.48 -15.79 46.39
CA LEU A 134 21.75 -16.89 47.03
C LEU A 134 22.54 -18.22 46.97
N LEU A 135 23.14 -18.55 45.83
CA LEU A 135 23.99 -19.73 45.67
C LEU A 135 25.24 -19.67 46.57
N GLY A 136 25.89 -18.50 46.64
CA GLY A 136 27.03 -18.29 47.54
C GLY A 136 26.64 -18.43 49.00
N LEU A 137 25.51 -17.84 49.41
CA LEU A 137 24.98 -17.94 50.76
C LEU A 137 24.63 -19.39 51.13
N GLY A 138 23.97 -20.13 50.24
CA GLY A 138 23.66 -21.55 50.43
C GLY A 138 24.93 -22.38 50.64
N THR A 139 25.96 -22.15 49.82
CA THR A 139 27.25 -22.85 49.93
C THR A 139 27.93 -22.59 51.28
N VAL A 140 27.93 -21.34 51.75
CA VAL A 140 28.50 -20.96 53.05
C VAL A 140 27.71 -21.60 54.21
N LEU A 141 26.37 -21.63 54.12
CA LEU A 141 25.52 -22.26 55.13
C LEU A 141 25.77 -23.78 55.22
N PHE A 142 25.86 -24.48 54.09
CA PHE A 142 26.16 -25.92 54.08
C PHE A 142 27.58 -26.23 54.62
N ALA A 143 28.56 -25.38 54.32
CA ALA A 143 29.92 -25.55 54.83
C ALA A 143 30.06 -25.26 56.33
N SER A 144 29.39 -24.20 56.82
CA SER A 144 29.53 -23.73 58.21
C SER A 144 28.58 -24.41 59.20
N VAL A 145 27.34 -24.68 58.79
CA VAL A 145 26.29 -25.26 59.66
C VAL A 145 26.12 -26.76 59.39
N GLY A 146 26.27 -27.19 58.15
CA GLY A 146 26.13 -28.60 57.75
C GLY A 146 27.37 -29.46 58.00
N GLY A 147 28.53 -28.85 58.28
CA GLY A 147 29.78 -29.57 58.54
C GLY A 147 30.40 -30.25 57.31
N PHE A 148 29.95 -29.90 56.11
CA PHE A 148 30.45 -30.46 54.85
C PHE A 148 31.74 -29.77 54.39
N SER A 149 32.57 -30.48 53.63
CA SER A 149 33.73 -29.88 52.96
C SER A 149 33.27 -28.79 51.98
N TRP A 150 34.10 -27.79 51.71
CA TRP A 150 33.76 -26.70 50.78
C TRP A 150 33.37 -27.20 49.39
N GLY A 151 33.96 -28.31 48.93
CA GLY A 151 33.60 -28.94 47.65
C GLY A 151 32.24 -29.62 47.69
N ASP A 152 31.92 -30.32 48.79
CA ASP A 152 30.63 -30.99 48.96
C ASP A 152 29.49 -29.98 49.18
N ALA A 153 29.74 -28.92 49.93
CA ALA A 153 28.78 -27.84 50.14
C ALA A 153 28.41 -27.13 48.83
N LEU A 154 29.40 -26.90 47.96
CA LEU A 154 29.16 -26.31 46.63
C LEU A 154 28.37 -27.28 45.74
N TYR A 155 28.73 -28.57 45.74
CA TYR A 155 28.03 -29.63 45.01
C TYR A 155 26.56 -29.72 45.42
N LEU A 156 26.28 -29.82 46.72
CA LEU A 156 24.92 -29.91 47.27
C LEU A 156 24.10 -28.66 46.93
N THR A 157 24.68 -27.47 47.07
CA THR A 157 23.97 -26.21 46.77
C THR A 157 23.61 -26.07 45.30
N LEU A 158 24.50 -26.45 44.39
CA LEU A 158 24.23 -26.44 42.94
C LEU A 158 23.12 -27.43 42.58
N LEU A 159 23.12 -28.61 43.20
CA LEU A 159 22.17 -29.68 42.91
C LEU A 159 20.78 -29.40 43.52
N ASP A 160 20.70 -28.78 44.70
CA ASP A 160 19.45 -28.31 45.31
C ASP A 160 18.86 -27.12 44.56
N ALA A 161 19.68 -26.15 44.14
CA ALA A 161 19.22 -25.02 43.33
C ALA A 161 18.68 -25.47 41.95
N ALA A 162 19.18 -26.60 41.47
CA ALA A 162 18.69 -27.29 40.29
C ALA A 162 17.39 -28.08 40.51
N GLY A 163 16.93 -28.23 41.76
CA GLY A 163 15.69 -28.93 42.12
C GLY A 163 15.83 -30.44 42.32
N ALA A 164 17.03 -30.95 42.58
CA ALA A 164 17.22 -32.36 42.90
C ALA A 164 16.65 -32.68 44.29
N ALA A 165 15.79 -33.71 44.38
CA ALA A 165 15.07 -34.00 45.62
C ALA A 165 15.93 -34.71 46.70
N GLN A 166 16.99 -35.44 46.32
CA GLN A 166 17.88 -36.17 47.23
C GLN A 166 19.31 -36.24 46.68
N PRO A 167 20.17 -35.25 46.96
CA PRO A 167 21.59 -35.33 46.65
C PRO A 167 22.29 -36.39 47.52
N GLU A 168 22.91 -37.40 46.92
CA GLU A 168 23.78 -38.33 47.67
C GLU A 168 25.14 -37.67 47.95
N SER A 169 25.44 -37.44 49.23
CA SER A 169 26.68 -36.77 49.67
C SER A 169 27.90 -37.71 49.68
N ALA A 170 27.68 -39.03 49.69
CA ALA A 170 28.71 -40.07 49.81
C ALA A 170 29.28 -40.58 48.47
N LEU A 171 29.03 -39.89 47.36
CA LEU A 171 29.51 -40.28 46.03
C LEU A 171 31.00 -39.97 45.81
N SER A 172 31.64 -40.73 44.92
CA SER A 172 33.00 -40.48 44.46
C SER A 172 33.11 -39.11 43.78
N THR A 173 34.29 -38.48 43.84
CA THR A 173 34.53 -37.15 43.23
C THR A 173 34.21 -37.14 41.74
N ILE A 174 34.45 -38.24 41.04
CA ILE A 174 34.14 -38.38 39.60
C ILE A 174 32.62 -38.38 39.38
N ASP A 175 31.87 -39.13 40.18
CA ASP A 175 30.41 -39.23 40.06
C ASP A 175 29.72 -37.90 40.38
N LYS A 176 30.23 -37.16 41.39
CA LYS A 176 29.77 -35.81 41.71
C LYS A 176 29.94 -34.84 40.53
N VAL A 177 31.10 -34.88 39.87
CA VAL A 177 31.37 -34.04 38.69
C VAL A 177 30.47 -34.42 37.52
N THR A 178 30.30 -35.71 37.24
CA THR A 178 29.43 -36.18 36.15
C THR A 178 27.97 -35.80 36.39
N GLN A 179 27.45 -36.00 37.60
CA GLN A 179 26.07 -35.64 37.94
C GLN A 179 25.83 -34.13 37.86
N THR A 180 26.80 -33.32 38.31
CA THR A 180 26.72 -31.86 38.19
C THR A 180 26.69 -31.42 36.73
N MET A 181 27.53 -32.00 35.87
CA MET A 181 27.56 -31.69 34.44
C MET A 181 26.25 -32.07 33.74
N VAL A 182 25.72 -33.26 34.01
CA VAL A 182 24.44 -33.71 33.43
C VAL A 182 23.29 -32.79 33.85
N THR A 183 23.27 -32.36 35.10
CA THR A 183 22.23 -31.46 35.63
C THR A 183 22.31 -30.06 35.01
N ILE A 184 23.53 -29.50 34.88
CA ILE A 184 23.74 -28.20 34.22
C ILE A 184 23.29 -28.24 32.77
N VAL A 185 23.62 -29.31 32.03
CA VAL A 185 23.20 -29.49 30.64
C VAL A 185 21.68 -29.60 30.55
N GLY A 186 21.05 -30.40 31.41
CA GLY A 186 19.59 -30.54 31.48
C GLY A 186 18.87 -29.21 31.72
N ILE A 187 19.32 -28.44 32.71
CA ILE A 187 18.75 -27.12 33.03
C ILE A 187 19.01 -26.11 31.92
N SER A 188 20.14 -26.19 31.22
CA SER A 188 20.46 -25.24 30.14
C SER A 188 19.60 -25.47 28.89
N ILE A 189 19.21 -26.73 28.62
CA ILE A 189 18.39 -27.09 27.45
C ILE A 189 16.92 -26.66 27.65
N ILE A 190 16.37 -26.77 28.87
CA ILE A 190 14.95 -26.50 29.14
C ILE A 190 14.51 -25.08 28.72
N PRO A 191 15.21 -23.98 29.07
CA PRO A 191 14.87 -22.63 28.63
C PRO A 191 14.94 -22.47 27.11
N VAL A 192 15.91 -23.10 26.44
CA VAL A 192 16.05 -23.02 24.97
C VAL A 192 14.87 -23.70 24.27
N VAL A 193 14.50 -24.89 24.73
CA VAL A 193 13.33 -25.63 24.22
C VAL A 193 12.04 -24.87 24.54
N THR A 194 11.91 -24.32 25.75
CA THR A 194 10.73 -23.54 26.13
C THR A 194 10.62 -22.26 25.31
N ALA A 195 11.73 -21.54 25.08
CA ALA A 195 11.77 -20.33 24.27
C ALA A 195 11.36 -20.63 22.81
N THR A 196 11.92 -21.69 22.21
CA THR A 196 11.55 -22.09 20.84
C THR A 196 10.08 -22.51 20.73
N VAL A 197 9.54 -23.23 21.71
CA VAL A 197 8.10 -23.59 21.75
C VAL A 197 7.22 -22.35 21.95
N VAL A 198 7.57 -21.46 22.87
CA VAL A 198 6.83 -20.22 23.12
C VAL A 198 6.86 -19.33 21.87
N ASP A 199 8.01 -19.15 21.24
CA ASP A 199 8.15 -18.40 19.99
C ASP A 199 7.29 -19.02 18.88
N ALA A 200 7.28 -20.35 18.74
CA ALA A 200 6.43 -21.04 17.78
C ALA A 200 4.93 -20.84 18.06
N VAL A 201 4.49 -20.95 19.32
CA VAL A 201 3.09 -20.79 19.73
C VAL A 201 2.63 -19.33 19.63
N VAL A 202 3.47 -18.38 20.05
CA VAL A 202 3.19 -16.94 19.99
C VAL A 202 3.17 -16.46 18.54
N SER A 203 4.12 -16.88 17.72
CA SER A 203 4.13 -16.59 16.27
C SER A 203 2.90 -17.18 15.57
N SER A 204 2.47 -18.38 15.96
CA SER A 204 1.24 -19.01 15.47
C SER A 204 -0.03 -18.25 15.89
N ARG A 205 -0.09 -17.73 17.12
CA ARG A 205 -1.24 -16.93 17.60
C ARG A 205 -1.26 -15.51 17.05
N LEU A 206 -0.10 -14.88 16.84
CA LEU A 206 0.01 -13.56 16.22
C LEU A 206 -0.37 -13.61 14.73
N THR A 207 0.06 -14.64 14.00
CA THR A 207 -0.35 -14.86 12.60
C THR A 207 -1.85 -15.15 12.46
N THR A 208 -2.46 -15.82 13.46
CA THR A 208 -3.91 -16.06 13.49
C THR A 208 -4.71 -14.79 13.87
N ALA A 209 -4.17 -13.92 14.74
CA ALA A 209 -4.79 -12.66 15.12
C ALA A 209 -4.62 -11.54 14.06
N LEU A 210 -3.59 -11.63 13.20
CA LEU A 210 -3.28 -10.70 12.11
C LEU A 210 -3.85 -11.13 10.74
N GLY A 211 -4.64 -12.20 10.70
CA GLY A 211 -5.42 -12.58 9.54
C GLY A 211 -4.58 -13.20 8.44
N ARG A 212 -4.34 -14.51 8.54
CA ARG A 212 -4.18 -15.31 7.32
C ARG A 212 -5.34 -14.97 6.38
N PRO A 213 -5.08 -14.63 5.11
CA PRO A 213 -6.17 -14.42 4.17
C PRO A 213 -7.04 -15.68 4.22
N ARG A 214 -8.36 -15.52 4.25
CA ARG A 214 -9.24 -16.64 3.89
C ARG A 214 -8.89 -17.06 2.46
N PRO A 215 -9.22 -18.28 2.02
CA PRO A 215 -9.10 -18.62 0.61
C PRO A 215 -9.86 -17.57 -0.20
N ILE A 216 -9.13 -16.73 -0.91
CA ILE A 216 -9.67 -15.67 -1.77
C ILE A 216 -9.27 -16.04 -3.19
N ALA A 217 -10.18 -15.82 -4.13
CA ALA A 217 -9.94 -15.97 -5.55
C ALA A 217 -10.16 -14.63 -6.25
N GLY A 218 -9.46 -14.40 -7.36
CA GLY A 218 -9.59 -13.18 -8.15
C GLY A 218 -9.00 -11.92 -7.51
N HIS A 219 -8.25 -12.04 -6.40
CA HIS A 219 -7.54 -10.94 -5.75
C HIS A 219 -6.23 -10.59 -6.45
N VAL A 220 -5.69 -9.42 -6.17
CA VAL A 220 -4.33 -9.04 -6.58
C VAL A 220 -3.37 -9.28 -5.43
N VAL A 221 -2.27 -10.00 -5.69
CA VAL A 221 -1.18 -10.14 -4.73
C VAL A 221 -0.19 -8.99 -4.95
N VAL A 222 0.04 -8.17 -3.93
CA VAL A 222 1.01 -7.06 -3.99
C VAL A 222 2.20 -7.38 -3.10
N VAL A 223 3.38 -7.50 -3.71
CA VAL A 223 4.66 -7.78 -3.03
C VAL A 223 5.40 -6.48 -2.80
N GLY A 224 5.69 -6.21 -1.53
CA GLY A 224 6.33 -5.00 -1.02
C GLY A 224 5.32 -3.92 -0.63
N LEU A 225 5.35 -3.50 0.63
CA LEU A 225 4.59 -2.42 1.24
C LEU A 225 5.45 -1.17 1.49
N GLY A 226 6.46 -0.96 0.62
CA GLY A 226 7.22 0.28 0.53
C GLY A 226 6.42 1.45 -0.05
N ASN A 227 7.11 2.49 -0.55
CA ASN A 227 6.46 3.70 -1.05
C ASN A 227 5.46 3.45 -2.20
N VAL A 228 5.83 2.61 -3.17
CA VAL A 228 5.01 2.31 -4.36
C VAL A 228 3.88 1.34 -4.00
N GLY A 229 4.22 0.21 -3.36
CA GLY A 229 3.23 -0.80 -2.98
C GLY A 229 2.13 -0.28 -2.07
N THR A 230 2.46 0.58 -1.10
CA THR A 230 1.45 1.26 -0.27
C THR A 230 0.42 2.04 -1.12
N ARG A 231 0.86 2.66 -2.22
CA ARG A 231 -0.02 3.41 -3.13
C ARG A 231 -0.83 2.48 -4.03
N VAL A 232 -0.22 1.43 -4.53
CA VAL A 232 -0.89 0.39 -5.33
C VAL A 232 -2.01 -0.27 -4.52
N VAL A 233 -1.73 -0.70 -3.29
CA VAL A 233 -2.71 -1.29 -2.38
C VAL A 233 -3.87 -0.33 -2.10
N GLY A 234 -3.56 0.94 -1.82
CA GLY A 234 -4.60 1.96 -1.60
C GLY A 234 -5.51 2.13 -2.81
N LEU A 235 -4.95 2.21 -4.02
CA LEU A 235 -5.74 2.36 -5.24
C LEU A 235 -6.58 1.12 -5.55
N LEU A 236 -6.02 -0.08 -5.40
CA LEU A 236 -6.78 -1.32 -5.59
C LEU A 236 -7.95 -1.44 -4.61
N HIS A 237 -7.72 -1.05 -3.35
CA HIS A 237 -8.77 -0.99 -2.34
C HIS A 237 -9.85 0.05 -2.70
N ASP A 238 -9.45 1.25 -3.16
CA ASP A 238 -10.39 2.29 -3.58
C ASP A 238 -11.24 1.84 -4.79
N LEU A 239 -10.70 0.98 -5.65
CA LEU A 239 -11.38 0.35 -6.79
C LEU A 239 -12.23 -0.88 -6.40
N GLY A 240 -12.27 -1.27 -5.12
CA GLY A 240 -13.01 -2.45 -4.66
C GLY A 240 -12.40 -3.78 -5.10
N VAL A 241 -11.14 -3.79 -5.54
CA VAL A 241 -10.44 -5.00 -5.95
C VAL A 241 -9.90 -5.69 -4.69
N PRO A 242 -10.17 -6.98 -4.46
CA PRO A 242 -9.59 -7.70 -3.33
C PRO A 242 -8.06 -7.75 -3.43
N VAL A 243 -7.37 -7.51 -2.31
CA VAL A 243 -5.89 -7.46 -2.27
C VAL A 243 -5.37 -8.36 -1.16
N VAL A 244 -4.25 -9.03 -1.40
CA VAL A 244 -3.41 -9.65 -0.37
C VAL A 244 -2.00 -9.08 -0.51
N CYS A 245 -1.42 -8.61 0.60
CA CYS A 245 -0.08 -8.05 0.59
C CYS A 245 0.96 -9.08 1.05
N VAL A 246 2.16 -9.02 0.49
CA VAL A 246 3.34 -9.75 0.98
C VAL A 246 4.41 -8.74 1.34
N GLU A 247 4.98 -8.85 2.53
CA GLU A 247 6.03 -7.95 3.00
C GLU A 247 6.98 -8.69 3.94
N SER A 248 8.29 -8.48 3.79
CA SER A 248 9.30 -9.06 4.67
C SER A 248 9.51 -8.24 5.95
N ASP A 249 9.35 -6.91 5.89
CA ASP A 249 9.55 -6.00 7.00
C ASP A 249 8.23 -5.63 7.69
N GLU A 250 8.02 -6.11 8.92
CA GLU A 250 6.83 -5.79 9.72
C GLU A 250 6.69 -4.30 10.06
N SER A 251 7.79 -3.55 10.00
CA SER A 251 7.83 -2.10 10.24
C SER A 251 7.62 -1.27 8.97
N ALA A 252 7.42 -1.92 7.82
CA ALA A 252 7.25 -1.24 6.55
C ALA A 252 6.10 -0.23 6.59
N ARG A 253 6.33 0.92 5.96
CA ARG A 253 5.42 2.08 5.95
C ARG A 253 3.96 1.74 5.61
N GLY A 254 3.75 0.79 4.68
CA GLY A 254 2.44 0.38 4.20
C GLY A 254 1.68 -0.55 5.14
N VAL A 255 2.33 -1.18 6.12
CA VAL A 255 1.71 -2.16 7.03
C VAL A 255 0.58 -1.51 7.83
N ALA A 256 0.81 -0.31 8.36
CA ALA A 256 -0.21 0.44 9.10
C ALA A 256 -1.42 0.81 8.22
N LEU A 257 -1.19 1.13 6.94
CA LEU A 257 -2.27 1.40 6.00
C LEU A 257 -3.09 0.15 5.75
N ALA A 258 -2.45 -0.94 5.33
CA ALA A 258 -3.10 -2.21 5.01
C ALA A 258 -3.94 -2.74 6.17
N ARG A 259 -3.41 -2.70 7.41
CA ARG A 259 -4.17 -3.03 8.63
C ARG A 259 -5.39 -2.13 8.84
N ARG A 260 -5.26 -0.83 8.59
CA ARG A 260 -6.35 0.14 8.77
C ARG A 260 -7.50 -0.09 7.79
N ILE A 261 -7.19 -0.49 6.56
CA ILE A 261 -8.19 -0.77 5.51
C ILE A 261 -8.60 -2.25 5.45
N GLY A 262 -8.16 -3.08 6.40
CA GLY A 262 -8.55 -4.48 6.50
C GLY A 262 -7.97 -5.41 5.42
N VAL A 263 -6.90 -5.01 4.74
CA VAL A 263 -6.22 -5.83 3.73
C VAL A 263 -5.30 -6.84 4.43
N PRO A 264 -5.43 -8.16 4.14
CA PRO A 264 -4.55 -9.19 4.68
C PRO A 264 -3.08 -9.00 4.29
N ILE A 265 -2.17 -9.32 5.21
CA ILE A 265 -0.71 -9.23 5.00
C ILE A 265 -0.08 -10.57 5.36
N VAL A 266 0.68 -11.14 4.43
CA VAL A 266 1.56 -12.28 4.64
C VAL A 266 2.96 -11.76 4.88
N PHE A 267 3.51 -12.02 6.08
CA PHE A 267 4.88 -11.66 6.40
C PHE A 267 5.84 -12.77 5.96
N GLY A 268 6.82 -12.44 5.13
CA GLY A 268 7.80 -13.39 4.62
C GLY A 268 8.54 -12.88 3.39
N ASP A 269 9.61 -13.59 3.03
CA ASP A 269 10.37 -13.30 1.81
C ASP A 269 9.61 -13.79 0.58
N ALA A 270 9.34 -12.88 -0.35
CA ALA A 270 8.61 -13.15 -1.58
C ALA A 270 9.44 -13.89 -2.65
N SER A 271 10.76 -14.02 -2.46
CA SER A 271 11.58 -14.95 -3.24
C SER A 271 11.18 -16.41 -3.00
N ARG A 272 10.56 -16.72 -1.86
CA ARG A 272 10.19 -18.08 -1.49
C ARG A 272 8.80 -18.43 -1.99
N GLU A 273 8.70 -19.55 -2.69
CA GLU A 273 7.42 -20.09 -3.17
C GLU A 273 6.39 -20.32 -2.05
N ASP A 274 6.83 -20.77 -0.87
CA ASP A 274 5.96 -20.97 0.31
C ASP A 274 5.23 -19.68 0.73
N THR A 275 5.92 -18.54 0.68
CA THR A 275 5.34 -17.23 1.00
C THR A 275 4.27 -16.84 -0.01
N LEU A 276 4.53 -17.07 -1.30
CA LEU A 276 3.57 -16.80 -2.37
C LEU A 276 2.36 -17.73 -2.31
N ARG A 277 2.56 -19.00 -1.93
CA ARG A 277 1.47 -19.96 -1.65
C ARG A 277 0.62 -19.49 -0.47
N ALA A 278 1.23 -19.01 0.61
CA ALA A 278 0.51 -18.45 1.76
C ALA A 278 -0.31 -17.18 1.41
N ALA A 279 0.09 -16.47 0.35
CA ALA A 279 -0.66 -15.34 -0.22
C ALA A 279 -1.76 -15.75 -1.23
N TYR A 280 -2.01 -17.06 -1.38
CA TYR A 280 -2.95 -17.63 -2.33
C TYR A 280 -2.68 -17.20 -3.78
N LEU A 281 -1.40 -17.14 -4.17
CA LEU A 281 -1.03 -16.68 -5.51
C LEU A 281 -1.68 -17.52 -6.62
N GLY A 282 -1.85 -18.82 -6.40
CA GLY A 282 -2.45 -19.75 -7.36
C GLY A 282 -3.89 -19.40 -7.78
N THR A 283 -4.67 -18.74 -6.90
CA THR A 283 -6.07 -18.33 -7.17
C THR A 283 -6.20 -16.83 -7.45
N SER A 284 -5.09 -16.09 -7.44
CA SER A 284 -5.08 -14.64 -7.60
C SER A 284 -5.34 -14.23 -9.05
N ARG A 285 -5.84 -13.03 -9.33
CA ARG A 285 -5.96 -12.48 -10.70
C ARG A 285 -4.62 -12.02 -11.26
N ALA A 286 -3.75 -11.47 -10.41
CA ALA A 286 -2.48 -10.89 -10.81
C ALA A 286 -1.49 -10.79 -9.65
N LEU A 287 -0.20 -10.75 -9.99
CA LEU A 287 0.92 -10.45 -9.11
C LEU A 287 1.49 -9.07 -9.44
N VAL A 288 1.70 -8.24 -8.42
CA VAL A 288 2.36 -6.93 -8.53
C VAL A 288 3.58 -6.90 -7.61
N ALA A 289 4.78 -7.02 -8.16
CA ALA A 289 6.03 -7.00 -7.39
C ALA A 289 6.73 -5.64 -7.48
N VAL A 290 6.70 -4.87 -6.38
CA VAL A 290 7.12 -3.46 -6.36
C VAL A 290 8.05 -3.14 -5.20
N THR A 291 8.86 -4.12 -4.78
CA THR A 291 9.91 -3.92 -3.78
C THR A 291 11.02 -3.01 -4.32
N ASN A 292 12.00 -2.69 -3.47
CA ASN A 292 13.24 -2.02 -3.86
C ASN A 292 14.33 -2.98 -4.36
N ASN A 293 14.09 -4.29 -4.34
CA ASN A 293 15.03 -5.31 -4.79
C ASN A 293 14.54 -5.93 -6.10
N ASP A 294 15.23 -5.64 -7.19
CA ASP A 294 14.91 -6.15 -8.53
C ASP A 294 15.01 -7.68 -8.61
N VAL A 295 15.92 -8.29 -7.84
CA VAL A 295 16.07 -9.76 -7.77
C VAL A 295 14.84 -10.38 -7.12
N THR A 296 14.42 -9.89 -5.95
CA THR A 296 13.21 -10.39 -5.27
C THR A 296 11.96 -10.20 -6.14
N ASN A 297 11.86 -9.08 -6.87
CA ASN A 297 10.72 -8.85 -7.77
C ASN A 297 10.70 -9.86 -8.94
N LEU A 298 11.86 -10.19 -9.50
CA LEU A 298 12.00 -11.17 -10.57
C LEU A 298 11.74 -12.60 -10.07
N GLU A 299 12.32 -12.98 -8.95
CA GLU A 299 12.11 -14.31 -8.34
C GLU A 299 10.63 -14.51 -8.03
N ALA A 300 9.96 -13.54 -7.41
CA ALA A 300 8.53 -13.60 -7.16
C ALA A 300 7.72 -13.77 -8.47
N ALA A 301 8.12 -13.07 -9.54
CA ALA A 301 7.51 -13.19 -10.85
C ALA A 301 7.69 -14.59 -11.47
N LEU A 302 8.89 -15.15 -11.40
CA LEU A 302 9.23 -16.48 -11.94
C LEU A 302 8.51 -17.58 -11.16
N HIS A 303 8.54 -17.53 -9.82
CA HIS A 303 7.79 -18.46 -8.98
C HIS A 303 6.28 -18.35 -9.25
N GLY A 304 5.76 -17.13 -9.41
CA GLY A 304 4.36 -16.93 -9.77
C GLY A 304 3.97 -17.57 -11.11
N ARG A 305 4.80 -17.44 -12.14
CA ARG A 305 4.59 -18.08 -13.44
C ARG A 305 4.75 -19.60 -13.38
N ALA A 306 5.68 -20.10 -12.57
CA ALA A 306 5.85 -21.54 -12.35
C ALA A 306 4.63 -22.15 -11.64
N MET A 307 4.03 -21.42 -10.70
CA MET A 307 2.80 -21.84 -10.03
C MET A 307 1.57 -21.75 -10.94
N ARG A 308 1.54 -20.76 -11.83
CA ARG A 308 0.43 -20.53 -12.75
C ARG A 308 0.92 -19.86 -14.03
N GLU A 309 0.91 -20.63 -15.12
CA GLU A 309 1.47 -20.22 -16.40
C GLU A 309 0.76 -19.01 -17.00
N ASP A 310 -0.55 -18.83 -16.79
CA ASP A 310 -1.35 -17.71 -17.31
C ASP A 310 -1.45 -16.51 -16.34
N LEU A 311 -0.75 -16.55 -15.20
CA LEU A 311 -0.79 -15.49 -14.18
C LEU A 311 -0.33 -14.15 -14.74
N ARG A 312 -1.15 -13.11 -14.63
CA ARG A 312 -0.71 -11.77 -15.00
C ARG A 312 0.31 -11.26 -13.99
N VAL A 313 1.52 -10.95 -14.46
CA VAL A 313 2.59 -10.43 -13.62
C VAL A 313 2.97 -9.01 -14.05
N VAL A 314 3.00 -8.12 -13.07
CA VAL A 314 3.55 -6.77 -13.17
C VAL A 314 4.69 -6.68 -12.18
N LEU A 315 5.88 -6.29 -12.63
CA LEU A 315 6.98 -6.05 -11.71
C LEU A 315 7.65 -4.70 -11.96
N ARG A 316 8.27 -4.20 -10.90
CA ARG A 316 9.17 -3.06 -10.94
C ARG A 316 10.60 -3.58 -11.13
N LEU A 317 11.25 -3.05 -12.15
CA LEU A 317 12.71 -3.15 -12.33
C LEU A 317 13.26 -1.72 -12.44
N LEU A 318 14.35 -1.44 -11.73
CA LEU A 318 15.03 -0.15 -11.79
C LEU A 318 15.87 -0.05 -13.07
N ASP A 319 16.56 -1.12 -13.42
CA ASP A 319 17.41 -1.22 -14.62
C ASP A 319 16.55 -1.48 -15.88
N SER A 320 16.63 -0.54 -16.84
CA SER A 320 15.88 -0.60 -18.10
C SER A 320 16.37 -1.68 -19.05
N ASP A 321 17.68 -1.93 -19.10
CA ASP A 321 18.27 -2.93 -19.99
C ASP A 321 17.95 -4.33 -19.46
N PHE A 322 17.98 -4.49 -18.14
CA PHE A 322 17.51 -5.69 -17.46
C PHE A 322 16.01 -5.92 -17.68
N ALA A 323 15.19 -4.86 -17.57
CA ALA A 323 13.75 -4.94 -17.82
C ALA A 323 13.42 -5.41 -19.24
N GLU A 324 14.14 -4.93 -20.25
CA GLU A 324 13.89 -5.30 -21.64
C GLU A 324 14.25 -6.76 -21.92
N ARG A 325 15.37 -7.23 -21.36
CA ARG A 325 15.79 -8.65 -21.43
C ARG A 325 14.78 -9.57 -20.76
N VAL A 326 14.30 -9.17 -19.57
CA VAL A 326 13.30 -9.94 -18.82
C VAL A 326 11.97 -10.02 -19.59
N GLN A 327 11.53 -8.92 -20.18
CA GLN A 327 10.29 -8.89 -20.96
C GLN A 327 10.39 -9.78 -22.21
N ARG A 328 11.50 -9.72 -22.95
CA ARG A 328 11.72 -10.52 -24.17
C ARG A 328 11.81 -12.02 -23.88
N ASN A 329 12.47 -12.40 -22.78
CA ASN A 329 12.78 -13.81 -22.52
C ASN A 329 11.72 -14.55 -21.69
N PHE A 330 10.93 -13.85 -20.86
CA PHE A 330 10.03 -14.50 -19.89
C PHE A 330 8.54 -14.19 -20.09
N GLY A 331 8.17 -13.45 -21.15
CA GLY A 331 6.76 -13.16 -21.44
C GLY A 331 6.03 -12.41 -20.31
N ILE A 332 6.78 -11.67 -19.49
CA ILE A 332 6.22 -10.92 -18.38
C ILE A 332 5.60 -9.63 -18.92
N THR A 333 4.29 -9.50 -18.70
CA THR A 333 3.46 -8.56 -19.45
C THR A 333 3.87 -7.10 -19.24
N ILE A 334 4.34 -6.72 -18.04
CA ILE A 334 4.68 -5.32 -17.74
C ILE A 334 5.85 -5.25 -16.75
N SER A 335 7.04 -4.89 -17.25
CA SER A 335 8.14 -4.37 -16.45
C SER A 335 8.32 -2.90 -16.75
N ARG A 336 8.22 -2.02 -15.73
CA ARG A 336 8.48 -0.58 -15.90
C ARG A 336 9.16 0.01 -14.67
N SER A 337 10.17 0.85 -14.91
CA SER A 337 10.78 1.66 -13.86
C SER A 337 9.80 2.73 -13.37
N VAL A 338 9.81 2.96 -12.05
CA VAL A 338 9.02 4.03 -11.41
C VAL A 338 9.39 5.40 -11.97
N SER A 339 10.69 5.64 -12.21
CA SER A 339 11.19 6.89 -12.78
C SER A 339 10.69 7.08 -14.20
N TYR A 340 10.71 6.02 -15.02
CA TYR A 340 10.17 6.04 -16.38
C TYR A 340 8.66 6.36 -16.40
N LEU A 341 7.89 5.76 -15.49
CA LEU A 341 6.46 6.02 -15.34
C LEU A 341 6.16 7.43 -14.82
N ALA A 342 7.04 7.99 -14.00
CA ALA A 342 6.83 9.30 -13.40
C ALA A 342 7.29 10.47 -14.29
N ALA A 343 8.34 10.28 -15.09
CA ALA A 343 8.99 11.34 -15.87
C ALA A 343 8.04 12.19 -16.74
N PRO A 344 7.07 11.62 -17.49
CA PRO A 344 6.15 12.41 -18.30
C PRO A 344 5.30 13.38 -17.47
N GLN A 345 4.95 13.00 -16.24
CA GLN A 345 4.10 13.81 -15.38
C GLN A 345 4.88 14.94 -14.69
N PHE A 346 6.17 14.70 -14.39
CA PHE A 346 7.10 15.77 -13.99
C PHE A 346 7.38 16.75 -15.11
N ALA A 347 7.63 16.26 -16.34
CA ALA A 347 7.78 17.11 -17.52
C ALA A 347 6.51 17.95 -17.77
N ALA A 348 5.32 17.34 -17.66
CA ALA A 348 4.05 18.05 -17.81
C ALA A 348 3.83 19.12 -16.72
N ALA A 349 4.28 18.90 -15.49
CA ALA A 349 4.21 19.91 -14.43
C ALA A 349 5.18 21.08 -14.67
N MET A 350 6.38 20.82 -15.21
CA MET A 350 7.34 21.87 -15.58
C MET A 350 6.84 22.77 -16.71
N LEU A 351 5.99 22.26 -17.60
CA LEU A 351 5.48 23.00 -18.77
C LEU A 351 4.31 23.95 -18.47
N GLY A 352 3.88 24.10 -17.20
CA GLY A 352 2.76 24.97 -16.82
C GLY A 352 1.41 24.37 -17.26
N ARG A 353 0.67 23.78 -16.32
CA ARG A 353 -0.43 22.87 -16.70
C ARG A 353 -1.70 23.59 -17.16
N GLN A 354 -2.04 23.37 -18.43
CA GLN A 354 -3.44 23.29 -18.85
C GLN A 354 -3.95 21.83 -18.84
N VAL A 355 -3.09 20.80 -18.96
CA VAL A 355 -3.54 19.38 -19.08
C VAL A 355 -3.17 18.53 -17.85
N LEU A 356 -4.19 18.04 -17.14
CA LEU A 356 -4.13 17.18 -15.95
C LEU A 356 -3.95 15.69 -16.25
N GLY A 357 -4.46 15.22 -17.39
CA GLY A 357 -4.35 13.82 -17.81
C GLY A 357 -4.97 13.57 -19.17
N THR A 358 -4.84 12.35 -19.68
CA THR A 358 -5.43 11.92 -20.95
C THR A 358 -6.19 10.62 -20.77
N ILE A 359 -7.29 10.45 -21.52
CA ILE A 359 -8.11 9.24 -21.56
C ILE A 359 -8.14 8.76 -23.02
N PRO A 360 -7.46 7.66 -23.38
CA PRO A 360 -7.58 7.07 -24.70
C PRO A 360 -8.93 6.35 -24.84
N VAL A 361 -9.62 6.60 -25.95
CA VAL A 361 -10.87 5.93 -26.34
C VAL A 361 -10.73 5.46 -27.78
N GLY A 362 -10.42 4.18 -27.97
CA GLY A 362 -10.07 3.63 -29.28
C GLY A 362 -8.83 4.32 -29.87
N ARG A 363 -8.97 4.96 -31.04
CA ARG A 363 -7.91 5.74 -31.71
C ARG A 363 -7.94 7.25 -31.38
N ARG A 364 -8.81 7.68 -30.48
CA ARG A 364 -8.97 9.10 -30.09
C ARG A 364 -8.57 9.29 -28.64
N VAL A 365 -8.25 10.52 -28.25
CA VAL A 365 -7.83 10.87 -26.89
C VAL A 365 -8.66 12.04 -26.38
N LEU A 366 -9.24 11.87 -25.19
CA LEU A 366 -9.81 12.96 -24.40
C LEU A 366 -8.74 13.50 -23.45
N LEU A 367 -8.78 14.79 -23.21
CA LEU A 367 -7.87 15.51 -22.33
C LEU A 367 -8.66 15.95 -21.10
N ILE A 368 -8.12 15.71 -19.92
CA ILE A 368 -8.60 16.34 -18.68
C ILE A 368 -7.67 17.51 -18.41
N ALA A 369 -8.23 18.69 -18.28
CA ALA A 369 -7.51 19.95 -18.26
C ALA A 369 -8.02 20.87 -17.16
N GLU A 370 -7.11 21.64 -16.56
CA GLU A 370 -7.44 22.72 -15.63
C GLU A 370 -7.35 24.05 -16.40
N VAL A 371 -8.46 24.77 -16.46
CA VAL A 371 -8.59 26.03 -17.19
C VAL A 371 -8.78 27.15 -16.16
N PRO A 372 -7.79 28.02 -15.95
CA PRO A 372 -7.97 29.20 -15.11
C PRO A 372 -8.86 30.23 -15.82
N ILE A 373 -9.75 30.86 -15.06
CA ILE A 373 -10.57 31.98 -15.53
C ILE A 373 -9.81 33.27 -15.22
N HIS A 374 -9.37 33.96 -16.27
CA HIS A 374 -8.72 35.26 -16.14
C HIS A 374 -9.75 36.39 -16.11
N ALA A 375 -9.40 37.50 -15.44
CA ALA A 375 -10.19 38.74 -15.49
C ALA A 375 -10.30 39.24 -16.93
N GLY A 376 -11.51 39.65 -17.34
CA GLY A 376 -11.80 40.11 -18.69
C GLY A 376 -11.81 38.99 -19.74
N SER A 377 -11.90 37.72 -19.32
CA SER A 377 -12.09 36.59 -20.22
C SER A 377 -13.55 36.44 -20.64
N GLN A 378 -13.80 35.82 -21.79
CA GLN A 378 -15.17 35.57 -22.29
C GLN A 378 -15.92 34.50 -21.47
N LEU A 379 -15.27 33.91 -20.46
CA LEU A 379 -15.87 32.96 -19.53
C LEU A 379 -16.21 33.61 -18.18
N GLU A 380 -15.79 34.84 -17.91
CA GLU A 380 -16.16 35.55 -16.70
C GLU A 380 -17.65 35.93 -16.73
N GLY A 381 -18.35 35.69 -15.62
CA GLY A 381 -19.80 35.93 -15.51
C GLY A 381 -20.67 34.92 -16.28
N VAL A 382 -20.08 33.91 -16.90
CA VAL A 382 -20.79 32.85 -17.64
C VAL A 382 -21.10 31.69 -16.69
N ALA A 383 -22.29 31.09 -16.81
CA ALA A 383 -22.67 29.93 -16.00
C ALA A 383 -21.87 28.68 -16.41
N SER A 384 -21.41 27.89 -15.43
CA SER A 384 -20.50 26.76 -15.66
C SER A 384 -21.03 25.73 -16.67
N HIS A 385 -22.34 25.46 -16.71
CA HIS A 385 -22.96 24.50 -17.63
C HIS A 385 -22.91 24.95 -19.10
N THR A 386 -22.88 26.25 -19.37
CA THR A 386 -22.85 26.79 -20.75
C THR A 386 -21.48 26.63 -21.42
N VAL A 387 -20.46 26.28 -20.64
CA VAL A 387 -19.13 25.90 -21.13
C VAL A 387 -19.16 24.49 -21.74
N ASN A 388 -20.16 23.66 -21.39
CA ASN A 388 -20.34 22.33 -21.98
C ASN A 388 -20.67 22.45 -23.46
N ALA A 389 -19.89 21.77 -24.29
CA ALA A 389 -20.10 21.66 -25.72
C ALA A 389 -20.30 20.19 -26.07
N PRO A 390 -21.50 19.76 -26.49
CA PRO A 390 -21.77 18.37 -26.87
C PRO A 390 -20.71 17.84 -27.82
N ARG A 391 -20.26 16.59 -27.60
CA ARG A 391 -19.22 15.90 -28.39
C ARG A 391 -17.81 16.53 -28.31
N GLN A 392 -17.62 17.62 -27.58
CA GLN A 392 -16.38 18.40 -27.65
C GLN A 392 -15.76 18.73 -26.30
N ALA A 393 -16.56 19.10 -25.29
CA ALA A 393 -16.08 19.43 -23.95
C ALA A 393 -17.19 19.30 -22.90
N GLN A 394 -16.82 18.85 -21.71
CA GLN A 394 -17.69 18.78 -20.54
C GLN A 394 -16.92 19.22 -19.30
N VAL A 395 -17.49 20.15 -18.54
CA VAL A 395 -16.98 20.56 -17.24
C VAL A 395 -17.30 19.47 -16.24
N ILE A 396 -16.28 19.00 -15.54
CA ILE A 396 -16.41 17.91 -14.56
C ILE A 396 -16.23 18.40 -13.12
N ALA A 397 -15.49 19.48 -12.90
CA ALA A 397 -15.27 20.05 -11.57
C ALA A 397 -15.03 21.56 -11.61
N LEU A 398 -15.23 22.21 -10.47
CA LEU A 398 -14.91 23.63 -10.24
C LEU A 398 -14.07 23.78 -8.97
N HIS A 399 -12.99 24.54 -9.06
CA HIS A 399 -12.25 25.03 -7.92
C HIS A 399 -12.52 26.52 -7.74
N ARG A 400 -13.19 26.89 -6.65
CA ARG A 400 -13.61 28.27 -6.39
C ARG A 400 -12.51 29.03 -5.64
N HIS A 401 -12.05 30.14 -6.19
CA HIS A 401 -10.97 30.92 -5.59
C HIS A 401 -11.39 31.54 -4.25
N SER A 402 -12.60 32.11 -4.18
CA SER A 402 -13.09 32.83 -3.00
C SER A 402 -13.25 31.98 -1.73
N THR A 403 -13.42 30.67 -1.88
CA THR A 403 -13.66 29.75 -0.75
C THR A 403 -12.60 28.65 -0.63
N GLY A 404 -11.71 28.51 -1.61
CA GLY A 404 -10.76 27.40 -1.71
C GLY A 404 -11.43 26.03 -1.85
N THR A 405 -12.74 25.97 -2.14
CA THR A 405 -13.49 24.71 -2.21
C THR A 405 -13.34 24.05 -3.57
N PHE A 406 -13.25 22.72 -3.56
CA PHE A 406 -13.26 21.89 -4.77
C PHE A 406 -14.60 21.15 -4.87
N GLN A 407 -15.37 21.45 -5.91
CA GLN A 407 -16.73 20.94 -6.09
C GLN A 407 -16.80 19.98 -7.28
N LEU A 408 -17.38 18.80 -7.04
CA LEU A 408 -17.54 17.71 -8.00
C LEU A 408 -18.87 16.99 -7.72
N PRO A 409 -19.87 17.03 -8.63
CA PRO A 409 -19.94 17.85 -9.84
C PRO A 409 -20.04 19.37 -9.51
N PRO A 410 -19.77 20.27 -10.48
CA PRO A 410 -19.95 21.71 -10.29
C PRO A 410 -21.45 22.07 -10.18
N PRO A 411 -21.83 23.16 -9.49
CA PRO A 411 -23.21 23.65 -9.49
C PRO A 411 -23.55 24.21 -10.87
N GLU A 412 -24.70 23.80 -11.44
CA GLU A 412 -25.08 24.17 -12.81
C GLU A 412 -25.19 25.69 -12.99
N ASP A 413 -25.78 26.40 -12.03
CA ASP A 413 -26.02 27.85 -12.10
C ASP A 413 -24.87 28.71 -11.56
N HIS A 414 -23.71 28.11 -11.28
CA HIS A 414 -22.59 28.90 -10.77
C HIS A 414 -21.99 29.78 -11.86
N LEU A 415 -22.03 31.10 -11.65
CA LEU A 415 -21.35 32.09 -12.47
C LEU A 415 -19.86 32.08 -12.16
N LEU A 416 -19.05 31.93 -13.20
CA LEU A 416 -17.60 31.87 -13.10
C LEU A 416 -17.01 33.24 -12.78
N VAL A 417 -16.11 33.30 -11.81
CA VAL A 417 -15.45 34.54 -11.40
C VAL A 417 -13.96 34.45 -11.72
N SER A 418 -13.33 35.59 -12.00
CA SER A 418 -11.87 35.67 -12.12
C SER A 418 -11.15 35.00 -10.94
N GLY A 419 -10.15 34.17 -11.26
CA GLY A 419 -9.39 33.37 -10.30
C GLY A 419 -9.94 31.95 -10.11
N ASP A 420 -11.19 31.67 -10.48
CA ASP A 420 -11.71 30.30 -10.47
C ASP A 420 -10.97 29.42 -11.46
N ARG A 421 -10.98 28.10 -11.20
CA ARG A 421 -10.37 27.11 -12.11
C ARG A 421 -11.36 26.00 -12.43
N LEU A 422 -11.59 25.81 -13.72
CA LEU A 422 -12.45 24.75 -14.23
C LEU A 422 -11.64 23.50 -14.53
N VAL A 423 -12.15 22.34 -14.13
CA VAL A 423 -11.64 21.07 -14.62
C VAL A 423 -12.56 20.60 -15.73
N VAL A 424 -12.00 20.46 -16.94
CA VAL A 424 -12.74 20.14 -18.15
C VAL A 424 -12.22 18.85 -18.75
N LEU A 425 -13.13 17.95 -19.12
CA LEU A 425 -12.88 16.82 -19.99
C LEU A 425 -13.23 17.20 -21.42
N ALA A 426 -12.26 17.23 -22.33
CA ALA A 426 -12.47 17.74 -23.68
C ALA A 426 -11.65 17.02 -24.74
N THR A 427 -12.13 17.07 -25.98
CA THR A 427 -11.31 16.78 -27.17
C THR A 427 -10.26 17.88 -27.35
N ARG A 428 -9.20 17.63 -28.14
CA ARG A 428 -8.19 18.66 -28.46
C ARG A 428 -8.80 19.95 -29.02
N ALA A 429 -9.78 19.84 -29.91
CA ALA A 429 -10.48 20.98 -30.49
C ALA A 429 -11.41 21.69 -29.49
N GLY A 430 -12.06 20.91 -28.61
CA GLY A 430 -12.87 21.46 -27.52
C GLY A 430 -12.04 22.25 -26.51
N LEU A 431 -10.92 21.68 -26.07
CA LEU A 431 -10.01 22.33 -25.13
C LEU A 431 -9.43 23.62 -25.71
N GLY A 432 -8.98 23.60 -26.96
CA GLY A 432 -8.45 24.79 -27.63
C GLY A 432 -9.41 25.97 -27.60
N ARG A 433 -10.70 25.76 -27.91
CA ARG A 433 -11.72 26.83 -27.85
C ARG A 433 -11.97 27.35 -26.45
N ILE A 434 -12.00 26.48 -25.45
CA ILE A 434 -12.22 26.90 -24.06
C ILE A 434 -11.04 27.75 -23.57
N LEU A 435 -9.81 27.33 -23.89
CA LEU A 435 -8.60 28.08 -23.56
C LEU A 435 -8.56 29.46 -24.25
N THR A 436 -8.97 29.57 -25.51
CA THR A 436 -9.06 30.89 -26.17
C THR A 436 -10.06 31.81 -25.50
N ARG A 437 -11.18 31.26 -25.00
CA ARG A 437 -12.21 32.03 -24.28
C ARG A 437 -11.82 32.37 -22.84
N SER A 438 -10.90 31.63 -22.23
CA SER A 438 -10.48 31.81 -20.84
C SER A 438 -9.39 32.86 -20.66
N VAL A 439 -8.77 33.34 -21.74
CA VAL A 439 -7.76 34.41 -21.73
C VAL A 439 -8.45 35.78 -21.88
N ALA A 440 -7.87 36.82 -21.29
CA ALA A 440 -8.39 38.18 -21.34
C ALA A 440 -8.45 38.71 -22.79
N THR A 441 -9.60 39.25 -23.19
CA THR A 441 -9.76 39.93 -24.49
C THR A 441 -9.16 41.34 -24.44
N SER A 442 -7.83 41.46 -24.47
CA SER A 442 -7.17 42.73 -24.81
C SER A 442 -5.71 42.53 -25.22
N ILE A 443 -5.44 42.61 -26.53
CA ILE A 443 -4.50 43.52 -27.21
C ILE A 443 -4.78 43.35 -28.71
N PRO A 444 -5.30 44.36 -29.44
CA PRO A 444 -5.29 44.33 -30.90
C PRO A 444 -3.83 44.38 -31.41
N PRO A 445 -3.49 43.70 -32.52
CA PRO A 445 -2.14 43.75 -33.07
C PRO A 445 -1.75 45.21 -33.43
N PRO A 446 -0.46 45.58 -33.32
CA PRO A 446 0.03 46.92 -33.65
C PRO A 446 -0.16 47.28 -35.12
#